data_AF-A0A6A5RR93-F1
#
_entry.id   AF-A0A6A5RR93-F1
#
_cell.length_a   1.000
_cell.length_b   1.000
_cell.length_c   1.000
_cell.angle_alpha   90.00
_cell.angle_beta   90.00
_cell.angle_gamma   90.00
#
_symmetry.space_group_name_H-M   'P 1'
#
loop_
_entity.id
_entity.type
_entity.pdbx_description
1 polymer ?
#
loop_
_entity_poly.entity_id
_entity_poly.type
_entity_poly.pdbx_seq_one_letter_code
_entity_poly.pdbx_strand_id
1 'polypeptide(L)'
;MAFPATVLPNIGFWSVSNGTWEYQIQLSWPLNWTTPLENSTVETIYILDGNAQGLPATEAVRGHRPVEFNQPDIITVPIGDPETIEDSPYIPTIPGVPSNADDLISFIDTTLHPWVQTEVSKAAIFDRDALFGHSFAGLFVLYTLTVRPDLFDTFLSASPALYWNGDYVFNHTDFLALLKANATSVSNGTKPALQLSRGGLEQYPKQRRRETDEEFEFRKSILVPQRMTNLTDTLYSQLAGSPLLRDVELSVFPNSYHITVGGAAFSDGIDYFLDW
;
A
#
# COMPACT_ATOMS: atom_id res chain seq x y z
N MET A 1 32.03 22.58 18.53
CA MET A 1 31.63 21.21 18.17
C MET A 1 30.81 21.29 16.90
N ALA A 2 31.11 20.47 15.89
CA ALA A 2 30.34 20.39 14.64
C ALA A 2 29.50 19.11 14.65
N PHE A 3 28.27 19.19 14.13
CA PHE A 3 27.37 18.06 13.95
C PHE A 3 27.40 17.67 12.46
N PRO A 4 28.29 16.76 12.02
CA PRO A 4 28.33 16.35 10.62
C PRO A 4 27.04 15.61 10.26
N ALA A 5 26.50 15.89 9.08
CA ALA A 5 25.37 15.15 8.54
C ALA A 5 25.79 13.69 8.26
N THR A 6 24.90 12.76 8.56
CA THR A 6 25.01 11.34 8.22
C THR A 6 23.76 10.90 7.47
N VAL A 7 23.90 9.89 6.62
CA VAL A 7 22.76 9.18 6.01
C VAL A 7 22.25 8.15 7.01
N LEU A 8 20.96 7.80 6.95
CA LEU A 8 20.45 6.63 7.67
C LEU A 8 21.15 5.36 7.12
N PRO A 9 21.52 4.39 7.95
CA PRO A 9 22.11 3.14 7.48
C PRO A 9 21.09 2.30 6.72
N ASN A 10 21.58 1.30 5.97
CA ASN A 10 20.79 0.21 5.36
C ASN A 10 19.58 0.68 4.55
N ILE A 11 19.80 1.73 3.76
CA ILE A 11 18.83 2.32 2.82
C ILE A 11 19.59 2.81 1.59
N GLY A 12 18.99 2.65 0.41
CA GLY A 12 19.49 3.19 -0.84
C GLY A 12 18.38 3.79 -1.70
N PHE A 13 18.78 4.56 -2.70
CA PHE A 13 17.88 5.24 -3.63
C PHE A 13 18.38 5.08 -5.06
N TRP A 14 17.48 4.72 -5.98
CA TRP A 14 17.76 4.54 -7.40
C TRP A 14 16.72 5.26 -8.25
N SER A 15 17.14 5.72 -9.42
CA SER A 15 16.24 6.19 -10.47
C SER A 15 16.16 5.13 -11.57
N VAL A 16 14.97 4.84 -12.04
CA VAL A 16 14.72 3.82 -13.07
C VAL A 16 13.57 4.23 -13.96
N SER A 17 13.69 3.92 -15.25
CA SER A 17 12.66 4.19 -16.26
C SER A 17 12.09 2.89 -16.79
N ASN A 18 10.78 2.83 -17.00
CA ASN A 18 10.18 1.79 -17.86
C ASN A 18 10.07 2.24 -19.33
N GLY A 19 10.61 3.41 -19.68
CA GLY A 19 10.52 4.03 -21.00
C GLY A 19 9.32 4.96 -21.19
N THR A 20 8.26 4.77 -20.39
CA THR A 20 7.05 5.62 -20.38
C THR A 20 7.03 6.54 -19.16
N TRP A 21 7.54 6.05 -18.02
CA TRP A 21 7.57 6.73 -16.73
C TRP A 21 8.93 6.56 -16.06
N GLU A 22 9.31 7.56 -15.27
CA GLU A 22 10.51 7.55 -14.43
C GLU A 22 10.09 7.36 -12.97
N TYR A 23 10.76 6.45 -12.27
CA TYR A 23 10.48 6.11 -10.88
C TYR A 23 11.70 6.42 -10.01
N GLN A 24 11.43 6.79 -8.75
CA GLN A 24 12.42 6.84 -7.68
C GLN A 24 12.17 5.67 -6.72
N ILE A 25 13.08 4.70 -6.70
CA ILE A 25 13.00 3.53 -5.85
C ILE A 25 13.82 3.76 -4.60
N GLN A 26 13.17 3.71 -3.45
CA GLN A 26 13.84 3.52 -2.16
C GLN A 26 13.91 2.02 -1.88
N LEU A 27 15.03 1.55 -1.33
CA LEU A 27 15.16 0.18 -0.84
C LEU A 27 15.75 0.24 0.55
N SER A 28 15.15 -0.47 1.51
CA SER A 28 15.75 -0.62 2.84
C SER A 28 15.72 -2.07 3.32
N TRP A 29 16.75 -2.44 4.05
CA TRP A 29 16.96 -3.80 4.56
C TRP A 29 17.27 -3.76 6.07
N PRO A 30 17.19 -4.90 6.78
CA PRO A 30 17.29 -4.94 8.23
C PRO A 30 18.61 -4.33 8.76
N LEU A 31 18.55 -3.63 9.88
CA LEU A 31 19.72 -2.97 10.48
C LEU A 31 20.81 -3.93 10.98
N ASN A 32 20.44 -5.18 11.28
CA ASN A 32 21.39 -6.21 11.70
C ASN A 32 22.17 -6.82 10.53
N TRP A 33 21.81 -6.53 9.28
CA TRP A 33 22.55 -6.95 8.12
C TRP A 33 23.77 -6.05 7.94
N THR A 34 24.95 -6.62 8.14
CA THR A 34 26.23 -5.88 8.03
C THR A 34 26.67 -5.71 6.57
N THR A 35 26.13 -6.56 5.69
CA THR A 35 26.18 -6.44 4.23
C THR A 35 24.79 -6.74 3.69
N PRO A 36 24.41 -6.25 2.51
CA PRO A 36 23.11 -6.60 1.94
C PRO A 36 23.01 -8.11 1.61
N LEU A 37 24.09 -8.90 1.73
CA LEU A 37 24.20 -10.30 1.30
C LEU A 37 24.04 -11.35 2.42
N GLU A 38 23.14 -11.14 3.39
CA GLU A 38 22.90 -12.16 4.42
C GLU A 38 22.06 -13.35 3.86
N ASN A 39 22.32 -14.56 4.38
CA ASN A 39 21.53 -15.75 4.05
C ASN A 39 20.36 -15.84 5.03
N SER A 40 19.21 -15.32 4.62
CA SER A 40 17.99 -15.23 5.42
C SER A 40 16.77 -15.45 4.54
N THR A 41 15.67 -15.89 5.15
CA THR A 41 14.35 -15.80 4.51
C THR A 41 13.83 -14.39 4.71
N VAL A 42 13.41 -13.75 3.62
CA VAL A 42 12.95 -12.37 3.61
C VAL A 42 11.54 -12.26 3.06
N GLU A 43 10.79 -11.37 3.69
CA GLU A 43 9.51 -10.88 3.18
C GLU A 43 9.72 -9.51 2.53
N THR A 44 8.92 -9.18 1.52
CA THR A 44 9.02 -7.90 0.84
C THR A 44 7.71 -7.12 0.95
N ILE A 45 7.80 -5.82 1.23
CA ILE A 45 6.63 -4.94 1.14
C ILE A 45 6.94 -3.85 0.11
N TYR A 46 6.15 -3.83 -0.96
CA TYR A 46 6.16 -2.77 -1.98
C TYR A 46 5.22 -1.66 -1.54
N ILE A 47 5.73 -0.43 -1.48
CA ILE A 47 5.01 0.72 -0.93
C ILE A 47 4.83 1.78 -2.01
N LEU A 48 3.59 2.01 -2.39
CA LEU A 48 3.24 3.10 -3.30
C LEU A 48 3.32 4.45 -2.59
N ASP A 49 3.43 5.54 -3.37
CA ASP A 49 3.71 6.89 -2.86
C ASP A 49 4.98 6.94 -2.02
N GLY A 50 6.04 6.32 -2.52
CA GLY A 50 7.30 6.11 -1.81
C GLY A 50 7.95 7.40 -1.31
N ASN A 51 7.78 8.53 -2.00
CA ASN A 51 8.29 9.82 -1.53
C ASN A 51 7.65 10.26 -0.19
N ALA A 52 6.39 9.89 0.06
CA ALA A 52 5.65 10.26 1.26
C ALA A 52 5.65 9.16 2.33
N GLN A 53 5.64 7.88 1.91
CA GLN A 53 5.49 6.73 2.81
C GLN A 53 6.79 5.98 3.07
N GLY A 54 7.83 6.18 2.26
CA GLY A 54 9.01 5.32 2.26
C GLY A 54 9.82 5.36 3.55
N LEU A 55 10.20 6.55 4.04
CA LEU A 55 10.92 6.67 5.30
C LEU A 55 10.09 6.22 6.51
N PRO A 56 8.82 6.64 6.68
CA PRO A 56 7.95 6.09 7.73
C PRO A 56 7.86 4.56 7.69
N ALA A 57 7.73 3.96 6.50
CA ALA A 57 7.66 2.51 6.34
C ALA A 57 8.94 1.80 6.80
N THR A 58 10.10 2.32 6.38
CA THR A 58 11.40 1.81 6.82
C THR A 58 11.54 1.86 8.35
N GLU A 59 11.15 2.98 8.98
CA GLU A 59 11.24 3.10 10.43
C GLU A 59 10.21 2.24 11.18
N ALA A 60 9.00 2.06 10.62
CA ALA A 60 8.00 1.14 11.18
C ALA A 60 8.54 -0.30 11.24
N VAL A 61 9.11 -0.81 10.14
CA VAL A 61 9.73 -2.15 10.11
C VAL A 61 10.89 -2.26 11.10
N ARG A 62 11.75 -1.24 11.19
CA ARG A 62 12.89 -1.21 12.13
C ARG A 62 12.45 -1.20 13.59
N GLY A 63 11.38 -0.47 13.90
CA GLY A 63 10.80 -0.40 15.25
C GLY A 63 10.07 -1.67 15.66
N HIS A 64 9.65 -2.48 14.67
CA HIS A 64 8.91 -3.71 14.86
C HIS A 64 9.81 -4.87 15.37
N ARG A 65 10.98 -5.06 14.74
CA ARG A 65 11.91 -6.15 15.07
C ARG A 65 12.30 -6.28 16.56
N PRO A 66 12.62 -5.20 17.32
CA PRO A 66 13.03 -5.33 18.72
C PRO A 66 11.91 -5.76 19.68
N VAL A 67 10.65 -5.73 19.23
CA VAL A 67 9.50 -6.13 20.04
C VAL A 67 8.89 -7.45 19.55
N GLU A 68 9.21 -7.89 18.34
CA GLU A 68 8.73 -9.14 17.72
C GLU A 68 9.90 -10.05 17.25
N PHE A 69 10.48 -10.78 18.22
CA PHE A 69 11.80 -11.41 18.10
C PHE A 69 11.92 -12.60 17.12
N ASN A 70 10.80 -13.18 16.67
CA ASN A 70 10.76 -14.37 15.82
C ASN A 70 10.28 -14.09 14.39
N GLN A 71 10.18 -12.83 14.00
CA GLN A 71 9.69 -12.48 12.67
C GLN A 71 10.78 -12.55 11.61
N PRO A 72 10.40 -12.86 10.36
CA PRO A 72 11.33 -12.86 9.23
C PRO A 72 11.92 -11.45 9.01
N ASP A 73 13.04 -11.42 8.29
CA ASP A 73 13.62 -10.16 7.85
C ASP A 73 12.70 -9.52 6.79
N ILE A 74 12.50 -8.20 6.85
CA ILE A 74 11.62 -7.49 5.91
C ILE A 74 12.44 -6.50 5.09
N ILE A 75 12.24 -6.55 3.77
CA ILE A 75 12.74 -5.56 2.82
C ILE A 75 11.58 -4.64 2.48
N THR A 76 11.81 -3.32 2.54
CA THR A 76 10.83 -2.35 2.04
C THR A 76 11.28 -1.78 0.71
N VAL A 77 10.33 -1.73 -0.24
CA VAL A 77 10.54 -1.21 -1.60
C VAL A 77 9.57 -0.06 -1.88
N PRO A 78 9.79 1.15 -1.33
CA PRO A 78 8.98 2.30 -1.71
C PRO A 78 9.20 2.76 -3.16
N ILE A 79 8.11 2.90 -3.90
CA ILE A 79 8.05 3.32 -5.30
C ILE A 79 7.49 4.74 -5.33
N GLY A 80 8.34 5.69 -5.68
CA GLY A 80 8.00 7.10 -5.83
C GLY A 80 8.31 7.64 -7.22
N ASP A 81 8.27 8.96 -7.33
CA ASP A 81 8.55 9.72 -8.53
C ASP A 81 9.82 10.59 -8.36
N PRO A 82 10.56 10.88 -9.44
CA PRO A 82 11.83 11.64 -9.38
C PRO A 82 11.65 13.14 -9.13
N GLU A 83 10.48 13.69 -9.44
CA GLU A 83 10.16 15.09 -9.22
C GLU A 83 9.02 15.21 -8.20
N THR A 84 8.94 16.35 -7.52
CA THR A 84 7.73 16.71 -6.78
C THR A 84 6.63 16.96 -7.80
N ILE A 85 5.91 15.91 -8.17
CA ILE A 85 4.75 16.05 -9.05
C ILE A 85 3.64 16.70 -8.21
N GLU A 86 3.10 17.82 -8.69
CA GLU A 86 1.99 18.53 -8.03
C GLU A 86 0.70 17.68 -7.99
N ASP A 87 0.66 16.60 -8.78
CA ASP A 87 -0.45 15.66 -8.90
C ASP A 87 0.07 14.25 -9.27
N SER A 88 -0.15 13.29 -8.37
CA SER A 88 0.34 11.89 -8.41
C SER A 88 0.07 11.15 -9.74
N PRO A 89 0.92 10.16 -10.13
CA PRO A 89 0.74 9.30 -11.31
C PRO A 89 -0.62 8.58 -11.40
N TYR A 90 -1.42 8.56 -10.32
CA TYR A 90 -2.69 7.85 -10.32
C TYR A 90 -3.88 8.60 -10.96
N ILE A 91 -3.67 9.75 -11.61
CA ILE A 91 -4.76 10.50 -12.27
C ILE A 91 -5.00 9.98 -13.69
N PRO A 92 -6.20 9.47 -14.03
CA PRO A 92 -6.44 8.74 -15.29
C PRO A 92 -6.58 9.54 -16.57
N THR A 93 -6.19 8.89 -17.68
CA THR A 93 -6.59 9.21 -19.06
C THR A 93 -7.86 8.48 -19.52
N ILE A 94 -8.31 7.45 -18.77
CA ILE A 94 -9.54 6.68 -19.02
C ILE A 94 -10.45 6.75 -17.77
N PRO A 95 -11.78 6.91 -17.90
CA PRO A 95 -12.67 6.80 -16.75
C PRO A 95 -12.60 5.39 -16.13
N GLY A 96 -12.05 5.27 -14.92
CA GLY A 96 -12.05 4.03 -14.14
C GLY A 96 -10.71 3.52 -13.59
N VAL A 97 -9.56 3.91 -14.16
CA VAL A 97 -8.26 3.29 -13.85
C VAL A 97 -7.16 4.35 -13.80
N PRO A 98 -6.36 4.46 -12.71
CA PRO A 98 -5.14 5.28 -12.65
C PRO A 98 -4.38 5.30 -13.99
N SER A 99 -4.00 6.48 -14.50
CA SER A 99 -3.21 6.51 -15.75
C SER A 99 -1.94 5.69 -15.51
N ASN A 100 -1.49 4.91 -16.48
CA ASN A 100 -0.30 4.07 -16.35
C ASN A 100 -0.42 2.89 -15.35
N ALA A 101 -1.63 2.51 -14.88
CA ALA A 101 -1.79 1.43 -13.90
C ALA A 101 -1.23 0.08 -14.39
N ASP A 102 -1.63 -0.37 -15.58
CA ASP A 102 -1.17 -1.65 -16.14
C ASP A 102 0.34 -1.65 -16.40
N ASP A 103 0.88 -0.52 -16.85
CA ASP A 103 2.31 -0.33 -17.08
C ASP A 103 3.10 -0.34 -15.75
N LEU A 104 2.54 0.20 -14.66
CA LEU A 104 3.12 0.10 -13.32
C LEU A 104 3.07 -1.33 -12.80
N ILE A 105 1.96 -2.05 -12.97
CA ILE A 105 1.87 -3.48 -12.61
C ILE A 105 2.92 -4.28 -13.40
N SER A 106 3.04 -4.04 -14.71
CA SER A 106 4.03 -4.68 -15.56
C SER A 106 5.46 -4.33 -15.15
N PHE A 107 5.73 -3.07 -14.79
CA PHE A 107 7.04 -2.64 -14.29
C PHE A 107 7.39 -3.35 -12.98
N ILE A 108 6.45 -3.42 -12.04
CA ILE A 108 6.68 -4.10 -10.76
C ILE A 108 7.00 -5.58 -10.99
N ASP A 109 6.17 -6.27 -11.76
CA ASP A 109 6.31 -7.71 -12.03
C ASP A 109 7.59 -8.05 -12.81
N THR A 110 7.83 -7.36 -13.93
CA THR A 110 8.86 -7.78 -14.90
C THR A 110 10.21 -7.13 -14.69
N THR A 111 10.27 -6.02 -13.95
CA THR A 111 11.50 -5.22 -13.78
C THR A 111 11.89 -5.08 -12.32
N LEU A 112 11.01 -4.50 -11.50
CA LEU A 112 11.35 -4.15 -10.12
C LEU A 112 11.56 -5.39 -9.26
N HIS A 113 10.63 -6.34 -9.30
CA HIS A 113 10.70 -7.54 -8.48
C HIS A 113 11.97 -8.36 -8.78
N PRO A 114 12.31 -8.69 -10.05
CA PRO A 114 13.59 -9.33 -10.37
C PRO A 114 14.81 -8.51 -9.92
N TRP A 115 14.76 -7.19 -10.04
CA TRP A 115 15.87 -6.33 -9.62
C TRP A 115 16.09 -6.36 -8.10
N VAL A 116 15.03 -6.25 -7.29
CA VAL A 116 15.10 -6.31 -5.81
C VAL A 116 15.77 -7.60 -5.35
N GLN A 117 15.38 -8.73 -5.94
CA GLN A 117 15.98 -10.04 -5.62
C GLN A 117 17.48 -10.10 -5.92
N THR A 118 17.95 -9.35 -6.93
CA THR A 118 19.37 -9.31 -7.27
C THR A 118 20.18 -8.28 -6.49
N GLU A 119 19.59 -7.13 -6.15
CA GLU A 119 20.27 -5.99 -5.52
C GLU A 119 20.47 -6.21 -4.02
N VAL A 120 19.44 -6.69 -3.32
CA VAL A 120 19.53 -6.94 -1.87
C VAL A 120 20.45 -8.13 -1.63
N SER A 121 20.03 -9.34 -2.01
CA SER A 121 20.89 -10.52 -1.86
C SER A 121 20.52 -11.64 -2.81
N LYS A 122 21.48 -12.07 -3.62
CA LYS A 122 21.36 -13.33 -4.37
C LYS A 122 21.31 -14.57 -3.46
N ALA A 123 21.66 -14.42 -2.18
CA ALA A 123 21.66 -15.50 -1.21
C ALA A 123 20.42 -15.50 -0.30
N ALA A 124 19.61 -14.43 -0.32
CA ALA A 124 18.35 -14.42 0.43
C ALA A 124 17.29 -15.27 -0.28
N ILE A 125 16.40 -15.86 0.52
CA ILE A 125 15.24 -16.61 0.04
C ILE A 125 14.03 -15.69 0.20
N PHE A 126 13.53 -15.14 -0.90
CA PHE A 126 12.30 -14.35 -0.92
C PHE A 126 11.11 -15.30 -0.81
N ASP A 127 10.25 -15.09 0.18
CA ASP A 127 9.11 -15.97 0.47
C ASP A 127 7.79 -15.34 0.04
N ARG A 128 7.36 -14.26 0.70
CA ARG A 128 6.09 -13.59 0.40
C ARG A 128 6.26 -12.11 0.13
N ASP A 129 5.34 -11.59 -0.66
CA ASP A 129 5.29 -10.18 -1.01
C ASP A 129 3.95 -9.54 -0.64
N ALA A 130 4.01 -8.29 -0.16
CA ALA A 130 2.84 -7.45 0.06
C ALA A 130 2.89 -6.17 -0.79
N LEU A 131 1.72 -5.68 -1.19
CA LEU A 131 1.55 -4.37 -1.81
C LEU A 131 0.74 -3.46 -0.90
N PHE A 132 1.33 -2.33 -0.51
CA PHE A 132 0.69 -1.29 0.28
C PHE A 132 0.44 -0.02 -0.53
N GLY A 133 -0.74 0.57 -0.33
CA GLY A 133 -1.11 1.86 -0.90
C GLY A 133 -2.14 2.60 -0.05
N HIS A 134 -2.02 3.92 -0.03
CA HIS A 134 -2.93 4.82 0.68
C HIS A 134 -3.70 5.73 -0.29
N SER A 135 -4.98 6.00 -0.03
CA SER A 135 -5.78 6.91 -0.88
C SER A 135 -5.93 6.40 -2.33
N PHE A 136 -5.44 7.14 -3.32
CA PHE A 136 -5.39 6.68 -4.71
C PHE A 136 -4.49 5.47 -4.91
N ALA A 137 -3.36 5.40 -4.20
CA ALA A 137 -2.55 4.20 -4.20
C ALA A 137 -3.32 3.01 -3.60
N GLY A 138 -4.18 3.22 -2.59
CA GLY A 138 -5.08 2.19 -2.06
C GLY A 138 -6.10 1.71 -3.11
N LEU A 139 -6.63 2.62 -3.93
CA LEU A 139 -7.46 2.25 -5.07
C LEU A 139 -6.67 1.41 -6.11
N PHE A 140 -5.40 1.75 -6.36
CA PHE A 140 -4.52 0.96 -7.22
C PHE A 140 -4.23 -0.44 -6.63
N VAL A 141 -4.07 -0.58 -5.31
CA VAL A 141 -3.95 -1.89 -4.66
C VAL A 141 -5.16 -2.77 -4.99
N LEU A 142 -6.37 -2.21 -4.88
CA LEU A 142 -7.60 -2.92 -5.24
C LEU A 142 -7.67 -3.28 -6.73
N TYR A 143 -7.22 -2.39 -7.61
CA TYR A 143 -7.13 -2.67 -9.04
C TYR A 143 -6.14 -3.82 -9.33
N THR A 144 -4.94 -3.77 -8.75
CA THR A 144 -3.94 -4.84 -8.91
C THR A 144 -4.47 -6.18 -8.42
N LEU A 145 -5.19 -6.21 -7.30
CA LEU A 145 -5.82 -7.43 -6.79
C LEU A 145 -6.84 -8.02 -7.78
N THR A 146 -7.55 -7.20 -8.55
CA THR A 146 -8.58 -7.69 -9.47
C THR A 146 -7.98 -8.19 -10.79
N VAL A 147 -6.86 -7.61 -11.24
CA VAL A 147 -6.26 -7.97 -12.55
C VAL A 147 -5.05 -8.91 -12.46
N ARG A 148 -4.31 -8.88 -11.35
CA ARG A 148 -3.11 -9.69 -11.06
C ARG A 148 -3.08 -10.15 -9.58
N PRO A 149 -4.07 -10.93 -9.14
CA PRO A 149 -4.14 -11.45 -7.76
C PRO A 149 -2.97 -12.38 -7.40
N ASP A 150 -2.23 -12.87 -8.39
CA ASP A 150 -1.06 -13.74 -8.26
C ASP A 150 0.25 -12.99 -8.02
N LEU A 151 0.26 -11.67 -8.15
CA LEU A 151 1.48 -10.87 -8.07
C LEU A 151 1.95 -10.62 -6.63
N PHE A 152 1.04 -10.65 -5.66
CA PHE A 152 1.33 -10.46 -4.25
C PHE A 152 0.53 -11.43 -3.40
N ASP A 153 1.08 -11.82 -2.27
CA ASP A 153 0.43 -12.69 -1.28
C ASP A 153 -0.55 -11.91 -0.40
N THR A 154 -0.24 -10.63 -0.13
CA THR A 154 -1.05 -9.75 0.72
C THR A 154 -1.24 -8.36 0.10
N PHE A 155 -2.48 -7.88 0.08
CA PHE A 155 -2.84 -6.56 -0.41
C PHE A 155 -3.30 -5.68 0.77
N LEU A 156 -2.60 -4.57 0.99
CA LEU A 156 -2.85 -3.64 2.10
C LEU A 156 -3.38 -2.31 1.53
N SER A 157 -4.70 -2.17 1.52
CA SER A 157 -5.39 -1.02 0.92
C SER A 157 -5.90 -0.07 2.01
N ALA A 158 -5.14 1.01 2.26
CA ALA A 158 -5.47 2.01 3.27
C ALA A 158 -6.27 3.19 2.69
N SER A 159 -7.42 3.47 3.29
CA SER A 159 -8.35 4.56 2.93
C SER A 159 -8.53 4.72 1.43
N PRO A 160 -8.88 3.65 0.69
CA PRO A 160 -8.93 3.68 -0.77
C PRO A 160 -9.90 4.76 -1.27
N ALA A 161 -9.52 5.47 -2.33
CA ALA A 161 -10.32 6.54 -2.93
C ALA A 161 -11.57 6.03 -3.70
N LEU A 162 -12.43 5.28 -3.02
CA LEU A 162 -13.58 4.56 -3.61
C LEU A 162 -14.66 5.48 -4.20
N TYR A 163 -14.71 6.75 -3.77
CA TYR A 163 -15.63 7.76 -4.29
C TYR A 163 -15.27 8.22 -5.71
N TRP A 164 -14.04 7.93 -6.13
CA TRP A 164 -13.49 8.46 -7.34
C TRP A 164 -14.28 8.00 -8.58
N ASN A 165 -14.36 8.92 -9.56
CA ASN A 165 -15.10 8.75 -10.81
C ASN A 165 -16.55 8.25 -10.63
N GLY A 166 -17.23 8.81 -9.62
CA GLY A 166 -18.62 8.49 -9.32
C GLY A 166 -18.80 7.06 -8.86
N ASP A 167 -18.05 6.65 -7.83
CA ASP A 167 -18.11 5.30 -7.23
C ASP A 167 -17.80 4.18 -8.23
N TYR A 168 -16.78 4.38 -9.07
CA TYR A 168 -16.48 3.48 -10.19
C TYR A 168 -16.42 2.00 -9.78
N VAL A 169 -15.75 1.72 -8.66
CA VAL A 169 -15.60 0.36 -8.07
C VAL A 169 -16.94 -0.34 -7.87
N PHE A 170 -18.01 0.39 -7.57
CA PHE A 170 -19.33 -0.17 -7.30
C PHE A 170 -20.27 -0.09 -8.50
N ASN A 171 -20.13 0.94 -9.33
CA ASN A 171 -21.01 1.19 -10.46
C ASN A 171 -20.64 0.41 -11.73
N HIS A 172 -19.47 -0.23 -11.76
CA HIS A 172 -19.02 -1.09 -12.86
C HIS A 172 -18.93 -2.53 -12.39
N THR A 173 -19.72 -3.40 -12.98
CA THR A 173 -19.85 -4.81 -12.57
C THR A 173 -18.53 -5.56 -12.62
N ASP A 174 -17.66 -5.20 -13.56
CA ASP A 174 -16.47 -5.98 -13.89
C ASP A 174 -15.35 -5.79 -12.86
N PHE A 175 -15.28 -4.63 -12.18
CA PHE A 175 -14.19 -4.32 -11.24
C PHE A 175 -14.13 -5.34 -10.10
N LEU A 176 -15.25 -5.64 -9.45
CA LEU A 176 -15.33 -6.62 -8.36
C LEU A 176 -15.84 -8.00 -8.80
N ALA A 177 -16.17 -8.18 -10.09
CA ALA A 177 -16.81 -9.41 -10.59
C ALA A 177 -16.01 -10.66 -10.22
N LEU A 178 -14.69 -10.64 -10.44
CA LEU A 178 -13.81 -11.76 -10.15
C LEU A 178 -13.82 -12.09 -8.66
N LEU A 179 -13.58 -11.10 -7.80
CA LEU A 179 -13.52 -11.29 -6.35
C LEU A 179 -14.87 -11.73 -5.74
N LYS A 180 -15.98 -11.46 -6.41
CA LYS A 180 -17.33 -11.86 -5.97
C LYS A 180 -17.83 -13.16 -6.61
N ALA A 181 -17.07 -13.72 -7.56
CA ALA A 181 -17.49 -14.93 -8.26
C ALA A 181 -17.45 -16.14 -7.31
N ASN A 182 -18.47 -16.99 -7.38
CA ASN A 182 -18.48 -18.29 -6.72
C ASN A 182 -17.53 -19.24 -7.47
N ALA A 183 -16.22 -19.16 -7.19
CA ALA A 183 -15.24 -20.04 -7.81
C ALA A 183 -15.42 -21.49 -7.31
N THR A 184 -15.63 -22.42 -8.25
CA THR A 184 -15.70 -23.87 -8.01
C THR A 184 -14.37 -24.59 -8.21
N SER A 185 -13.31 -23.86 -8.53
CA SER A 185 -11.96 -24.40 -8.75
C SER A 185 -10.95 -23.26 -8.58
N VAL A 186 -10.28 -23.22 -7.43
CA VAL A 186 -9.07 -22.40 -7.29
C VAL A 186 -7.89 -23.34 -7.52
N SER A 187 -6.99 -22.94 -8.41
CA SER A 187 -5.71 -23.61 -8.68
C SER A 187 -4.93 -23.87 -7.39
N ASN A 188 -4.02 -24.85 -7.40
CA ASN A 188 -3.17 -25.28 -6.27
C ASN A 188 -2.26 -24.20 -5.62
N GLY A 189 -2.44 -22.91 -5.92
CA GLY A 189 -1.72 -21.79 -5.30
C GLY A 189 -2.43 -21.25 -4.05
N THR A 190 -1.67 -20.59 -3.17
CA THR A 190 -2.19 -19.82 -2.04
C THR A 190 -3.01 -18.64 -2.54
N LYS A 191 -4.21 -18.44 -1.98
CA LYS A 191 -5.06 -17.29 -2.31
C LYS A 191 -4.49 -16.03 -1.65
N PRO A 192 -4.58 -14.85 -2.27
CA PRO A 192 -4.12 -13.62 -1.64
C PRO A 192 -5.02 -13.24 -0.45
N ALA A 193 -4.47 -12.45 0.48
CA ALA A 193 -5.21 -11.79 1.55
C ALA A 193 -5.40 -10.30 1.27
N LEU A 194 -6.45 -9.71 1.85
CA LEU A 194 -6.75 -8.28 1.70
C LEU A 194 -7.04 -7.65 3.07
N GLN A 195 -6.21 -6.69 3.48
CA GLN A 195 -6.57 -5.78 4.56
C GLN A 195 -7.06 -4.46 3.99
N LEU A 196 -8.28 -4.08 4.37
CA LEU A 196 -8.80 -2.74 4.20
C LEU A 196 -8.53 -1.95 5.49
N SER A 197 -8.14 -0.69 5.36
CA SER A 197 -7.99 0.20 6.51
C SER A 197 -8.72 1.52 6.29
N ARG A 198 -9.26 2.14 7.34
CA ARG A 198 -9.76 3.52 7.29
C ARG A 198 -9.70 4.25 8.62
N GLY A 199 -9.58 5.58 8.56
CA GLY A 199 -9.73 6.48 9.69
C GLY A 199 -11.19 6.76 10.02
N GLY A 200 -11.55 6.72 11.30
CA GLY A 200 -12.90 7.01 11.78
C GLY A 200 -13.32 8.47 11.62
N LEU A 201 -12.36 9.40 11.52
CA LEU A 201 -12.62 10.84 11.39
C LEU A 201 -12.59 11.34 9.94
N GLU A 202 -12.37 10.45 8.96
CA GLU A 202 -12.35 10.81 7.54
C GLU A 202 -13.72 11.30 7.06
N GLN A 203 -14.78 10.55 7.38
CA GLN A 203 -16.15 10.94 7.05
C GLN A 203 -16.86 11.70 8.18
N TYR A 204 -16.40 11.53 9.42
CA TYR A 204 -16.99 12.15 10.61
C TYR A 204 -15.98 13.08 11.30
N PRO A 205 -15.54 14.16 10.63
CA PRO A 205 -14.53 15.05 11.17
C PRO A 205 -15.01 15.75 12.45
N LYS A 206 -14.09 15.98 13.38
CA LYS A 206 -14.32 16.81 14.58
C LYS A 206 -13.77 18.22 14.33
N GLN A 207 -14.44 19.24 14.87
CA GLN A 207 -13.93 20.62 14.82
C GLN A 207 -12.60 20.72 15.56
N ARG A 208 -11.62 21.40 14.96
CA ARG A 208 -10.29 21.55 15.56
C ARG A 208 -10.30 22.68 16.59
N ARG A 209 -9.33 22.65 17.51
CA ARG A 209 -9.23 23.58 18.65
C ARG A 209 -9.31 25.08 18.28
N ARG A 210 -8.87 25.46 17.08
CA ARG A 210 -8.80 26.87 16.64
C ARG A 210 -9.59 27.12 15.34
N GLU A 211 -10.35 26.13 14.89
CA GLU A 211 -11.12 26.22 13.64
C GLU A 211 -12.45 26.92 13.91
N THR A 212 -12.79 27.93 13.12
CA THR A 212 -14.10 28.59 13.23
C THR A 212 -15.22 27.66 12.74
N ASP A 213 -16.46 28.01 13.03
CA ASP A 213 -17.61 27.21 12.56
C ASP A 213 -17.67 27.20 11.02
N GLU A 214 -17.38 28.34 10.37
CA GLU A 214 -17.34 28.45 8.91
C GLU A 214 -16.23 27.58 8.29
N GLU A 215 -15.03 27.59 8.88
CA GLU A 215 -13.91 26.75 8.43
C GLU A 215 -14.25 25.26 8.58
N PHE A 216 -14.92 24.89 9.68
CA PHE A 216 -15.33 23.52 9.92
C PHE A 216 -16.42 23.04 8.95
N GLU A 217 -17.44 23.88 8.69
CA GLU A 217 -18.46 23.59 7.68
C GLU A 217 -17.85 23.46 6.29
N PHE A 218 -16.90 24.33 5.93
CA PHE A 218 -16.17 24.23 4.66
C PHE A 218 -15.42 22.90 4.57
N ARG A 219 -14.67 22.49 5.60
CA ARG A 219 -13.97 21.21 5.60
C ARG A 219 -14.92 20.01 5.51
N LYS A 220 -16.06 20.04 6.20
CA LYS A 220 -17.10 19.01 6.06
C LYS A 220 -17.63 18.91 4.63
N SER A 221 -17.81 20.05 3.96
CA SER A 221 -18.31 20.09 2.58
C SER A 221 -17.39 19.37 1.58
N ILE A 222 -16.10 19.21 1.91
CA ILE A 222 -15.11 18.48 1.11
C ILE A 222 -15.02 17.00 1.52
N LEU A 223 -14.96 16.72 2.83
CA LEU A 223 -14.68 15.38 3.34
C LEU A 223 -15.89 14.46 3.34
N VAL A 224 -17.07 14.97 3.74
CA VAL A 224 -18.28 14.14 3.89
C VAL A 224 -18.73 13.52 2.56
N PRO A 225 -18.70 14.22 1.42
CA PRO A 225 -19.10 13.63 0.12
C PRO A 225 -18.25 12.44 -0.33
N GLN A 226 -17.00 12.32 0.15
CA GLN A 226 -16.11 11.20 -0.17
C GLN A 226 -16.59 9.87 0.46
N ARG A 227 -17.47 9.91 1.47
CA ARG A 227 -18.13 8.73 2.03
C ARG A 227 -17.17 7.58 2.43
N MET A 228 -15.96 7.92 2.90
CA MET A 228 -14.90 6.94 3.17
C MET A 228 -15.37 5.77 4.06
N THR A 229 -16.08 6.06 5.14
CA THR A 229 -16.62 5.03 6.04
C THR A 229 -17.63 4.16 5.31
N ASN A 230 -18.65 4.77 4.68
CA ASN A 230 -19.71 3.99 4.04
C ASN A 230 -19.22 3.14 2.87
N LEU A 231 -18.34 3.69 2.01
CA LEU A 231 -17.84 2.99 0.85
C LEU A 231 -16.90 1.85 1.25
N THR A 232 -16.01 2.07 2.21
CA THR A 232 -15.10 1.00 2.69
C THR A 232 -15.88 -0.12 3.38
N ASP A 233 -16.86 0.21 4.24
CA ASP A 233 -17.70 -0.79 4.90
C ASP A 233 -18.54 -1.59 3.89
N THR A 234 -19.00 -0.93 2.81
CA THR A 234 -19.70 -1.58 1.69
C THR A 234 -18.77 -2.53 0.94
N LEU A 235 -17.55 -2.11 0.63
CA LEU A 235 -16.55 -2.96 -0.04
C LEU A 235 -16.22 -4.19 0.80
N TYR A 236 -15.90 -3.99 2.08
CA TYR A 236 -15.62 -5.07 3.02
C TYR A 236 -16.78 -6.08 3.05
N SER A 237 -18.02 -5.60 3.20
CA SER A 237 -19.20 -6.47 3.24
C SER A 237 -19.40 -7.29 1.95
N GLN A 238 -18.91 -6.80 0.80
CA GLN A 238 -18.97 -7.53 -0.47
C GLN A 238 -17.85 -8.56 -0.62
N LEU A 239 -16.74 -8.42 0.10
CA LEU A 239 -15.52 -9.24 -0.07
C LEU A 239 -15.23 -10.18 1.09
N ALA A 240 -15.75 -9.94 2.30
CA ALA A 240 -15.45 -10.73 3.51
C ALA A 240 -15.73 -12.25 3.41
N GLY A 241 -16.52 -12.67 2.42
CA GLY A 241 -16.78 -14.09 2.13
C GLY A 241 -16.28 -14.55 0.76
N SER A 242 -15.36 -13.81 0.13
CA SER A 242 -14.86 -14.16 -1.19
C SER A 242 -14.16 -15.52 -1.18
N PRO A 243 -14.52 -16.46 -2.07
CA PRO A 243 -13.81 -17.73 -2.18
C PRO A 243 -12.44 -17.58 -2.87
N LEU A 244 -12.11 -16.41 -3.42
CA LEU A 244 -10.83 -16.14 -4.07
C LEU A 244 -9.78 -15.51 -3.15
N LEU A 245 -10.19 -15.06 -1.96
CA LEU A 245 -9.30 -14.51 -0.94
C LEU A 245 -9.15 -15.53 0.18
N ARG A 246 -7.94 -15.66 0.76
CA ARG A 246 -7.76 -16.51 1.95
C ARG A 246 -8.33 -15.85 3.20
N ASP A 247 -8.23 -14.52 3.25
CA ASP A 247 -8.72 -13.70 4.34
C ASP A 247 -9.04 -12.28 3.84
N VAL A 248 -9.99 -11.61 4.52
CA VAL A 248 -10.29 -10.20 4.33
C VAL A 248 -10.56 -9.55 5.68
N GLU A 249 -9.79 -8.51 6.02
CA GLU A 249 -9.95 -7.77 7.26
C GLU A 249 -10.28 -6.29 7.00
N LEU A 250 -11.00 -5.67 7.94
CA LEU A 250 -11.21 -4.22 7.99
C LEU A 250 -10.70 -3.63 9.31
N SER A 251 -9.56 -2.95 9.25
CA SER A 251 -8.98 -2.20 10.37
C SER A 251 -9.52 -0.77 10.41
N VAL A 252 -10.14 -0.39 11.53
CA VAL A 252 -10.67 0.96 11.74
C VAL A 252 -9.84 1.71 12.77
N PHE A 253 -9.28 2.84 12.37
CA PHE A 253 -8.51 3.74 13.24
C PHE A 253 -9.43 4.86 13.74
N PRO A 254 -10.12 4.72 14.89
CA PRO A 254 -11.28 5.52 15.26
C PRO A 254 -10.99 7.03 15.40
N ASN A 255 -9.74 7.39 15.69
CA ASN A 255 -9.32 8.76 15.92
C ASN A 255 -8.40 9.32 14.83
N SER A 256 -8.22 8.60 13.71
CA SER A 256 -7.35 9.02 12.62
C SER A 256 -8.13 9.76 11.54
N TYR A 257 -7.49 10.79 10.97
CA TYR A 257 -7.87 11.43 9.71
C TYR A 257 -7.13 10.79 8.53
N HIS A 258 -7.50 11.17 7.31
CA HIS A 258 -6.97 10.61 6.06
C HIS A 258 -5.44 10.53 6.02
N ILE A 259 -4.72 11.63 6.29
CA ILE A 259 -3.26 11.58 6.23
C ILE A 259 -2.62 10.76 7.36
N THR A 260 -3.23 10.74 8.55
CA THR A 260 -2.65 10.06 9.72
C THR A 260 -2.87 8.56 9.67
N VAL A 261 -3.93 8.10 8.98
CA VAL A 261 -4.18 6.66 8.85
C VAL A 261 -3.21 5.98 7.90
N GLY A 262 -2.66 6.65 6.87
CA GLY A 262 -1.66 6.04 5.98
C GLY A 262 -0.50 5.37 6.73
N GLY A 263 0.21 6.13 7.59
CA GLY A 263 1.31 5.56 8.37
C GLY A 263 0.87 4.53 9.41
N ALA A 264 -0.25 4.75 10.09
CA ALA A 264 -0.76 3.82 11.10
C ALA A 264 -1.23 2.48 10.48
N ALA A 265 -1.89 2.55 9.32
CA ALA A 265 -2.35 1.39 8.57
C ALA A 265 -1.18 0.60 7.98
N PHE A 266 -0.09 1.26 7.55
CA PHE A 266 1.12 0.53 7.17
C PHE A 266 1.68 -0.25 8.35
N SER A 267 1.84 0.39 9.52
CA SER A 267 2.39 -0.26 10.70
C SER A 267 1.55 -1.46 11.17
N ASP A 268 0.23 -1.33 11.21
CA ASP A 268 -0.70 -2.43 11.54
C ASP A 268 -0.71 -3.51 10.44
N GLY A 269 -0.59 -3.10 9.18
CA GLY A 269 -0.53 -4.00 8.03
C GLY A 269 0.71 -4.89 7.98
N ILE A 270 1.80 -4.53 8.67
CA ILE A 270 2.97 -5.42 8.85
C ILE A 270 2.52 -6.68 9.62
N ASP A 271 1.78 -6.51 10.72
CA ASP A 271 1.31 -7.64 11.52
C ASP A 271 0.36 -8.52 10.72
N TYR A 272 -0.59 -7.93 10.00
CA TYR A 272 -1.49 -8.68 9.12
C TYR A 272 -0.75 -9.43 8.00
N PHE A 273 0.29 -8.84 7.42
CA PHE A 273 1.08 -9.50 6.39
C PHE A 273 1.83 -10.72 6.93
N LEU A 274 2.38 -10.60 8.14
CA LEU A 274 3.16 -11.66 8.77
C LEU A 274 2.29 -12.73 9.44
N ASP A 275 1.08 -12.37 9.86
CA ASP A 275 0.05 -13.29 10.37
C ASP A 275 -0.61 -14.04 9.22
N TRP A 276 0.01 -15.15 8.85
CA TRP A 276 -0.34 -15.92 7.67
C TRP A 276 -1.01 -17.26 7.97
#